data_AF-A0AA42EIY1-F1
#
_entry.id   AF-A0AA42EIY1-F1
#
_cell.length_a   1.000
_cell.length_b   1.000
_cell.length_c   1.000
_cell.angle_alpha   90.00
_cell.angle_beta   90.00
_cell.angle_gamma   90.00
#
_symmetry.space_group_name_H-M   'P 1'
#
loop_
_entity.id
_entity.type
_entity.pdbx_description
1 polymer ?
#
loop_
_entity_poly.entity_id
_entity_poly.type
_entity_poly.pdbx_seq_one_letter_code
_entity_poly.pdbx_strand_id
1 'polypeptide(L)'
;MAMRRALPNAAFVAFTGTPLLKDDETTQKFGNIIHAYTMQRAVEDKAVTPLLYEERIPELSVNEQAIDNWFERITKSLNEGQKADLKRKFSRKGQIYQADDRIHLIALDIAEHLANKIPQGLKGQLACESKATAIRYQRYLDEIGLFESAVVISPPDSREGNTQLDEQASDEVVRWWAANV
;
A
#
# COMPACT_ATOMS: atom_id res chain seq x y z
N MET A 1 23.05 6.49 -24.95
CA MET A 1 24.12 6.85 -25.92
C MET A 1 24.90 8.12 -25.56
N ALA A 2 24.27 9.19 -25.06
CA ALA A 2 24.96 10.47 -24.79
C ALA A 2 26.17 10.34 -23.84
N MET A 3 26.01 9.62 -22.73
CA MET A 3 27.07 9.48 -21.71
C MET A 3 28.30 8.71 -22.20
N ARG A 4 28.11 7.63 -22.98
CA ARG A 4 29.23 6.86 -23.57
C ARG A 4 30.02 7.66 -24.59
N ARG A 5 29.36 8.57 -25.33
CA ARG A 5 30.04 9.48 -26.27
C ARG A 5 30.82 10.58 -25.53
N ALA A 6 30.27 11.09 -24.43
CA ALA A 6 30.92 12.13 -23.63
C ALA A 6 32.14 11.60 -22.86
N LEU A 7 32.13 10.33 -22.45
CA LEU A 7 33.20 9.70 -21.68
C LEU A 7 33.65 8.38 -22.35
N PRO A 8 34.37 8.45 -23.48
CA PRO A 8 34.67 7.27 -24.31
C PRO A 8 35.61 6.27 -23.63
N ASN A 9 36.47 6.75 -22.71
CA ASN A 9 37.49 5.92 -22.04
C ASN A 9 37.13 5.57 -20.59
N ALA A 10 35.93 5.92 -20.13
CA ALA A 10 35.50 5.64 -18.77
C ALA A 10 34.97 4.20 -18.61
N ALA A 11 35.22 3.59 -17.46
CA ALA A 11 34.55 2.37 -17.05
C ALA A 11 33.13 2.68 -16.55
N PHE A 12 32.16 1.87 -16.96
CA PHE A 12 30.77 1.97 -16.52
C PHE A 12 30.45 0.76 -15.64
N VAL A 13 30.29 1.01 -14.34
CA VAL A 13 29.94 -0.02 -13.36
C VAL A 13 28.55 0.30 -12.82
N ALA A 14 27.67 -0.70 -12.81
CA ALA A 14 26.31 -0.58 -12.29
C ALA A 14 26.07 -1.58 -11.17
N PHE A 15 25.36 -1.13 -10.15
CA PHE A 15 24.84 -1.97 -9.08
C PHE A 15 23.32 -1.94 -9.17
N THR A 16 22.66 -3.10 -9.10
CA THR A 16 21.21 -3.19 -9.10
C THR A 16 20.76 -4.37 -8.25
N GLY A 17 19.72 -4.17 -7.44
CA GLY A 17 19.03 -5.25 -6.73
C GLY A 17 17.96 -5.94 -7.59
N THR A 18 17.54 -5.29 -8.68
CA THR A 18 16.47 -5.76 -9.58
C THR A 18 16.98 -5.72 -11.02
N PRO A 19 17.83 -6.67 -11.43
CA PRO A 19 18.28 -6.71 -12.82
C PRO A 19 17.08 -6.95 -13.74
N LEU A 20 16.98 -6.17 -14.81
CA LEU A 20 16.06 -6.40 -15.91
C LEU A 20 16.63 -7.57 -16.74
N LEU A 21 16.16 -8.77 -16.42
CA LEU A 21 16.56 -10.02 -17.07
C LEU A 21 15.75 -10.32 -18.33
N LYS A 22 14.54 -9.74 -18.44
CA LYS A 22 13.74 -9.84 -19.65
C LYS A 22 14.47 -9.12 -20.79
N ASP A 23 14.59 -9.80 -21.92
CA ASP A 23 15.26 -9.30 -23.12
C ASP A 23 16.73 -8.86 -22.89
N ASP A 24 17.38 -9.32 -21.82
CA ASP A 24 18.77 -9.02 -21.48
C ASP A 24 19.09 -7.51 -21.40
N GLU A 25 18.11 -6.66 -21.07
CA GLU A 25 18.31 -5.20 -21.12
C GLU A 25 19.46 -4.70 -20.24
N THR A 26 19.62 -5.31 -19.06
CA THR A 26 20.70 -4.91 -18.13
C THR A 26 22.07 -5.29 -18.66
N THR A 27 22.19 -6.51 -19.19
CA THR A 27 23.46 -7.03 -19.73
C THR A 27 23.82 -6.37 -21.06
N GLN A 28 22.84 -6.03 -21.90
CA GLN A 28 23.05 -5.22 -23.10
C GLN A 28 23.58 -3.82 -22.78
N LYS A 29 23.16 -3.21 -21.67
CA LYS A 29 23.59 -1.86 -21.28
C LYS A 29 24.93 -1.84 -20.54
N PHE A 30 25.19 -2.81 -19.66
CA PHE A 30 26.33 -2.79 -18.73
C PHE A 30 27.29 -3.96 -18.86
N GLY A 31 27.01 -4.91 -19.76
CA GLY A 31 27.77 -6.16 -19.88
C GLY A 31 27.33 -7.22 -18.88
N ASN A 32 28.06 -8.33 -18.84
CA ASN A 32 27.73 -9.46 -17.98
C ASN A 32 27.80 -9.10 -16.49
N ILE A 33 26.99 -9.78 -15.69
CA ILE A 33 27.05 -9.67 -14.24
C ILE A 33 28.41 -10.19 -13.77
N ILE A 34 29.22 -9.32 -13.18
CA ILE A 34 30.57 -9.65 -12.67
C ILE A 34 30.48 -10.39 -11.34
N HIS A 35 29.52 -10.00 -10.48
CA HIS A 35 29.28 -10.62 -9.18
C HIS A 35 27.81 -10.51 -8.80
N ALA A 36 27.26 -11.56 -8.17
CA ALA A 36 25.89 -11.60 -7.69
C ALA A 36 25.84 -11.97 -6.20
N TYR A 37 25.20 -11.10 -5.42
CA TYR A 37 24.81 -11.37 -4.04
C TYR A 37 23.29 -11.42 -3.97
N THR A 38 22.74 -12.63 -3.90
CA THR A 38 21.30 -12.86 -4.02
C THR A 38 20.58 -12.64 -2.69
N MET A 39 19.28 -12.40 -2.74
CA MET A 39 18.45 -12.31 -1.53
C MET A 39 18.52 -13.59 -0.69
N GLN A 40 18.59 -14.76 -1.34
CA GLN A 40 18.75 -16.04 -0.66
C GLN A 40 20.06 -16.08 0.16
N ARG A 41 21.20 -15.70 -0.45
CA ARG A 41 22.48 -15.63 0.26
C ARG A 41 22.43 -14.64 1.41
N ALA A 42 21.81 -13.48 1.20
CA ALA A 42 21.66 -12.47 2.25
C ALA A 42 20.86 -13.00 3.47
N VAL A 43 19.86 -13.86 3.26
CA VAL A 43 19.12 -14.53 4.34
C VAL A 43 19.98 -15.60 5.03
N GLU A 44 20.69 -16.44 4.26
CA GLU A 44 21.59 -17.48 4.78
C GLU A 44 22.70 -16.88 5.67
N ASP A 45 23.28 -15.77 5.24
CA ASP A 45 24.31 -15.01 5.96
C ASP A 45 23.76 -14.20 7.13
N LYS A 46 22.43 -14.18 7.33
CA LYS A 46 21.71 -13.33 8.31
C LYS A 46 21.98 -11.83 8.14
N ALA A 47 22.35 -11.39 6.93
CA ALA A 47 22.48 -9.99 6.58
C ALA A 47 21.10 -9.31 6.42
N VAL A 48 20.07 -10.07 6.04
CA VAL A 48 18.68 -9.62 5.97
C VAL A 48 17.74 -10.62 6.64
N THR A 49 16.57 -10.15 7.06
CA THR A 49 15.51 -11.01 7.64
C THR A 49 14.72 -11.74 6.55
N PRO A 50 14.26 -12.98 6.80
CA PRO A 50 13.39 -13.69 5.86
C PRO A 50 12.03 -12.99 5.71
N LEU A 51 11.44 -13.10 4.52
CA LEU A 51 10.10 -12.58 4.23
C LEU A 51 9.04 -13.64 4.55
N LEU A 52 8.07 -13.29 5.40
CA LEU A 52 6.85 -14.06 5.57
C LEU A 52 5.75 -13.47 4.69
N TYR A 53 5.13 -14.29 3.84
CA TYR A 53 4.01 -13.89 3.00
C TYR A 53 2.73 -14.52 3.54
N GLU A 54 1.73 -13.69 3.82
CA GLU A 54 0.39 -14.10 4.20
C GLU A 54 -0.61 -13.49 3.21
N GLU A 55 -1.26 -14.36 2.43
CA GLU A 55 -2.33 -13.92 1.54
C GLU A 55 -3.61 -13.68 2.33
N ARG A 56 -4.21 -12.50 2.17
CA ARG A 56 -5.47 -12.12 2.81
C ARG A 56 -6.50 -11.81 1.73
N ILE A 57 -7.52 -12.66 1.64
CA ILE A 57 -8.66 -12.46 0.75
C ILE A 57 -9.82 -11.94 1.61
N PRO A 58 -10.27 -10.69 1.41
CA PRO A 58 -11.50 -10.23 2.07
C PRO A 58 -12.67 -11.10 1.60
N GLU A 59 -13.50 -11.60 2.52
CA GLU A 59 -14.73 -12.30 2.16
C GLU A 59 -15.72 -11.29 1.56
N LEU A 60 -15.78 -11.24 0.22
CA LEU A 60 -16.49 -10.22 -0.56
C LEU A 60 -17.90 -10.66 -1.00
N SER A 61 -18.55 -11.60 -0.31
CA SER A 61 -19.94 -11.87 -0.67
C SER A 61 -20.77 -10.66 -0.27
N VAL A 62 -21.42 -10.00 -1.24
CA VAL A 62 -22.41 -8.92 -1.07
C VAL A 62 -23.70 -9.49 -0.46
N ASN A 63 -23.54 -10.27 0.59
CA ASN A 63 -24.59 -10.90 1.35
C ASN A 63 -24.51 -10.24 2.72
N GLU A 64 -25.61 -9.66 3.19
CA GLU A 64 -25.70 -9.07 4.53
C GLU A 64 -25.12 -10.01 5.60
N GLN A 65 -25.25 -11.32 5.39
CA GLN A 65 -24.64 -12.37 6.22
C GLN A 65 -23.11 -12.36 6.28
N ALA A 66 -22.39 -12.05 5.20
CA ALA A 66 -20.92 -11.99 5.25
C ALA A 66 -20.44 -10.71 5.93
N ILE A 67 -21.16 -9.61 5.75
CA ILE A 67 -20.91 -8.37 6.50
C ILE A 67 -21.17 -8.64 7.99
N ASP A 68 -22.29 -9.28 8.34
CA ASP A 68 -22.61 -9.64 9.72
C ASP A 68 -21.60 -10.64 10.31
N ASN A 69 -21.20 -11.68 9.57
CA ASN A 69 -20.23 -12.67 10.04
C ASN A 69 -18.83 -12.07 10.21
N TRP A 70 -18.40 -11.23 9.26
CA TRP A 70 -17.17 -10.46 9.39
C TRP A 70 -17.26 -9.52 10.58
N PHE A 71 -18.39 -8.83 10.76
CA PHE A 71 -18.66 -7.94 11.88
C PHE A 71 -18.57 -8.66 13.23
N GLU A 72 -19.16 -9.85 13.35
CA GLU A 72 -19.03 -10.68 14.55
C GLU A 72 -17.58 -11.14 14.78
N ARG A 73 -16.83 -11.42 13.71
CA ARG A 73 -15.43 -11.86 13.80
C ARG A 73 -14.49 -10.76 14.30
N ILE A 74 -14.59 -9.55 13.77
CA ILE A 74 -13.79 -8.38 14.15
C ILE A 74 -14.20 -7.85 15.53
N THR A 75 -15.49 -7.88 15.84
CA THR A 75 -15.98 -7.32 17.10
C THR A 75 -15.87 -8.29 18.27
N LYS A 76 -15.28 -9.47 18.04
CA LYS A 76 -15.11 -10.52 19.05
C LYS A 76 -14.32 -10.04 20.27
N SER A 77 -13.42 -9.07 20.10
CA SER A 77 -12.65 -8.43 21.17
C SER A 77 -13.22 -7.09 21.67
N LEU A 78 -14.31 -6.60 21.06
CA LEU A 78 -14.93 -5.32 21.40
C LEU A 78 -16.03 -5.50 22.47
N ASN A 79 -16.22 -4.48 23.30
CA ASN A 79 -17.33 -4.44 24.24
C ASN A 79 -18.66 -4.10 23.54
N GLU A 80 -19.79 -4.37 24.20
CA GLU A 80 -21.13 -4.18 23.61
C GLU A 80 -21.42 -2.74 23.18
N GLY A 81 -20.84 -1.74 23.84
CA GLY A 81 -20.94 -0.34 23.45
C GLY A 81 -20.20 -0.03 22.15
N GLN A 82 -18.98 -0.55 22.00
CA GLN A 82 -18.16 -0.42 20.80
C GLN A 82 -18.78 -1.16 19.60
N LYS A 83 -19.32 -2.37 19.84
CA LYS A 83 -20.12 -3.11 18.86
C LYS A 83 -21.31 -2.30 18.36
N ALA A 84 -22.09 -1.72 19.27
CA ALA A 84 -23.28 -0.96 18.91
C ALA A 84 -22.95 0.33 18.14
N ASP A 85 -21.83 0.98 18.41
CA ASP A 85 -21.36 2.15 17.65
C ASP A 85 -20.92 1.74 16.23
N LEU A 86 -20.11 0.68 16.13
CA LEU A 86 -19.62 0.16 14.85
C LEU A 86 -20.81 -0.28 13.98
N LYS A 87 -21.78 -1.01 14.53
CA LYS A 87 -22.96 -1.49 13.78
C LYS A 87 -23.78 -0.33 13.22
N ARG A 88 -23.94 0.75 14.00
CA ARG A 88 -24.71 1.93 13.61
C ARG A 88 -24.05 2.73 12.49
N LYS A 89 -22.71 2.77 12.44
CA LYS A 89 -21.94 3.37 11.35
C LYS A 89 -22.08 2.56 10.05
N PHE A 90 -22.11 1.23 10.15
CA PHE A 90 -22.22 0.33 8.99
C PHE A 90 -23.64 0.22 8.42
N SER A 91 -24.70 0.20 9.23
CA SER A 91 -26.09 0.03 8.74
C SER A 91 -26.65 1.23 7.95
N ARG A 92 -25.94 2.35 7.83
CA ARG A 92 -26.43 3.58 7.17
C ARG A 92 -26.10 3.71 5.67
N LYS A 93 -25.35 2.78 5.06
CA LYS A 93 -24.79 2.96 3.71
C LYS A 93 -25.28 1.90 2.71
N GLY A 94 -25.79 2.34 1.55
CA GLY A 94 -26.37 1.49 0.48
C GLY A 94 -25.45 1.28 -0.75
N GLN A 95 -26.01 0.72 -1.84
CA GLN A 95 -25.32 0.11 -3.00
C GLN A 95 -24.22 0.91 -3.76
N ILE A 96 -24.16 2.25 -3.65
CA ILE A 96 -23.12 3.08 -4.32
C ILE A 96 -21.78 3.03 -3.56
N TYR A 97 -21.78 2.54 -2.31
CA TYR A 97 -20.63 2.52 -1.42
C TYR A 97 -19.75 1.28 -1.52
N GLN A 98 -19.99 0.32 -2.42
CA GLN A 98 -19.25 -0.97 -2.42
C GLN A 98 -17.72 -0.83 -2.41
N ALA A 99 -17.15 0.16 -3.12
CA ALA A 99 -15.70 0.40 -3.12
C ALA A 99 -15.20 1.11 -1.85
N ASP A 100 -15.95 2.08 -1.33
CA ASP A 100 -15.60 2.83 -0.10
C ASP A 100 -15.78 1.96 1.15
N ASP A 101 -16.85 1.18 1.18
CA ASP A 101 -17.10 0.15 2.19
C ASP A 101 -15.99 -0.91 2.14
N ARG A 102 -15.56 -1.36 0.95
CA ARG A 102 -14.42 -2.28 0.83
C ARG A 102 -13.13 -1.70 1.43
N ILE A 103 -12.82 -0.44 1.15
CA ILE A 103 -11.64 0.21 1.74
C ILE A 103 -11.76 0.24 3.26
N HIS A 104 -12.94 0.56 3.80
CA HIS A 104 -13.18 0.56 5.23
C HIS A 104 -13.01 -0.83 5.86
N LEU A 105 -13.57 -1.88 5.25
CA LEU A 105 -13.40 -3.27 5.70
C LEU A 105 -11.92 -3.67 5.74
N ILE A 106 -11.18 -3.36 4.68
CA ILE A 106 -9.75 -3.67 4.59
C ILE A 106 -8.96 -2.84 5.62
N ALA A 107 -9.31 -1.56 5.82
CA ALA A 107 -8.66 -0.70 6.81
C ALA A 107 -8.79 -1.29 8.22
N LEU A 108 -9.95 -1.83 8.57
CA LEU A 108 -10.15 -2.45 9.86
C LEU A 108 -9.35 -3.75 10.02
N ASP A 109 -9.35 -4.63 9.02
CA ASP A 109 -8.53 -5.86 9.08
C ASP A 109 -7.04 -5.52 9.24
N ILE A 110 -6.54 -4.52 8.48
CA ILE A 110 -5.17 -4.01 8.61
C ILE A 110 -4.92 -3.49 10.03
N ALA A 111 -5.85 -2.70 10.58
CA ALA A 111 -5.68 -2.07 11.87
C ALA A 111 -5.63 -3.11 13.00
N GLU A 112 -6.55 -4.08 12.98
CA GLU A 112 -6.59 -5.18 13.94
C GLU A 112 -5.37 -6.08 13.81
N HIS A 113 -4.93 -6.36 12.59
CA HIS A 113 -3.75 -7.16 12.34
C HIS A 113 -2.49 -6.48 12.91
N LEU A 114 -2.30 -5.19 12.61
CA LEU A 114 -1.16 -4.43 13.11
C LEU A 114 -1.16 -4.35 14.65
N ALA A 115 -2.33 -4.13 15.27
CA ALA A 115 -2.44 -4.01 16.72
C ALA A 115 -2.24 -5.33 17.48
N ASN A 116 -2.70 -6.46 16.92
CA ASN A 116 -2.78 -7.72 17.65
C ASN A 116 -1.78 -8.80 17.21
N LYS A 117 -1.23 -8.71 15.99
CA LYS A 117 -0.34 -9.73 15.43
C LYS A 117 1.11 -9.27 15.29
N ILE A 118 1.32 -7.97 15.17
CA ILE A 118 2.66 -7.40 15.03
C ILE A 118 3.20 -7.02 16.42
N PRO A 119 4.44 -7.40 16.76
CA PRO A 119 5.08 -6.98 18.01
C PRO A 119 5.06 -5.47 18.22
N GLN A 120 4.83 -5.04 19.47
CA GLN A 120 4.85 -3.63 19.84
C GLN A 120 6.19 -2.97 19.48
N GLY A 121 6.13 -1.73 18.98
CA GLY A 121 7.29 -0.93 18.57
C GLY A 121 7.65 -1.07 17.09
N LEU A 122 7.05 -2.02 16.36
CA LEU A 122 7.17 -2.10 14.90
C LEU A 122 6.12 -1.23 14.21
N LYS A 123 6.40 -0.85 12.96
CA LYS A 123 5.54 0.00 12.13
C LYS A 123 5.01 -0.77 10.92
N GLY A 124 3.91 -0.30 10.36
CA GLY A 124 3.36 -0.80 9.09
C GLY A 124 3.54 0.21 7.95
N GLN A 125 3.60 -0.30 6.72
CA GLN A 125 3.51 0.51 5.51
C GLN A 125 2.42 -0.09 4.60
N LEU A 126 1.52 0.77 4.12
CA LEU A 126 0.46 0.39 3.19
C LEU A 126 0.74 1.04 1.83
N ALA A 127 0.95 0.22 0.80
CA ALA A 127 1.03 0.68 -0.58
C ALA A 127 -0.37 0.67 -1.20
N CYS A 128 -0.79 1.80 -1.75
CA CYS A 128 -2.12 1.97 -2.36
C CYS A 128 -1.99 2.19 -3.88
N GLU A 129 -3.04 1.82 -4.60
CA GLU A 129 -3.12 1.96 -6.07
C GLU A 129 -3.21 3.42 -6.53
N SER A 130 -3.74 4.32 -5.70
CA SER A 130 -3.95 5.73 -6.04
C SER A 130 -3.82 6.64 -4.81
N LYS A 131 -3.64 7.95 -5.06
CA LYS A 131 -3.60 8.97 -4.02
C LYS A 131 -4.91 9.06 -3.25
N ALA A 132 -6.04 8.97 -3.96
CA ALA A 132 -7.37 9.03 -3.35
C ALA A 132 -7.61 7.82 -2.42
N THR A 133 -7.23 6.62 -2.87
CA THR A 133 -7.33 5.40 -2.05
C THR A 133 -6.46 5.50 -0.79
N ALA A 134 -5.24 6.05 -0.89
CA ALA A 134 -4.37 6.29 0.27
C ALA A 134 -5.00 7.23 1.30
N ILE A 135 -5.60 8.34 0.84
CA ILE A 135 -6.29 9.31 1.71
C ILE A 135 -7.49 8.66 2.41
N ARG A 136 -8.27 7.84 1.70
CA ARG A 136 -9.42 7.12 2.30
C ARG A 136 -8.98 6.11 3.35
N TYR A 137 -7.92 5.35 3.07
CA TYR A 137 -7.35 4.44 4.07
C TYR A 137 -6.92 5.21 5.33
N GLN A 138 -6.21 6.32 5.18
CA GLN A 138 -5.83 7.16 6.31
C GLN A 138 -7.03 7.59 7.14
N ARG A 139 -8.07 8.13 6.49
CA ARG A 139 -9.30 8.55 7.16
C ARG A 139 -9.90 7.42 8.00
N TYR A 140 -10.03 6.22 7.43
CA TYR A 140 -10.59 5.08 8.15
C TYR A 140 -9.68 4.57 9.28
N LEU A 141 -8.36 4.54 9.06
CA LEU A 141 -7.40 4.16 10.09
C LEU A 141 -7.41 5.14 11.27
N ASP A 142 -7.52 6.43 11.00
CA ASP A 142 -7.64 7.48 12.02
C ASP A 142 -8.99 7.40 12.76
N GLU A 143 -10.09 7.10 12.05
CA GLU A 143 -11.40 6.84 12.66
C GLU A 143 -11.39 5.61 13.60
N ILE A 144 -10.64 4.57 13.25
CA ILE A 144 -10.46 3.36 14.06
C ILE A 144 -9.60 3.66 15.31
N GLY A 145 -8.58 4.50 15.18
CA GLY A 145 -7.86 5.09 16.31
C GLY A 145 -6.97 4.13 17.10
N LEU A 146 -6.49 3.04 16.48
CA LEU A 146 -5.59 2.07 17.14
C LEU A 146 -4.11 2.49 17.11
N PHE A 147 -3.73 3.38 16.18
CA PHE A 147 -2.36 3.89 16.02
C PHE A 147 -2.38 5.19 15.21
N GLU A 148 -1.26 5.91 15.23
CA GLU A 148 -1.05 7.08 14.38
C GLU A 148 -0.79 6.64 12.93
N SER A 149 -1.42 7.33 11.98
CA SER A 149 -1.24 7.09 10.55
C SER A 149 -0.83 8.37 9.82
N ALA A 150 -0.07 8.23 8.72
CA ALA A 150 0.36 9.35 7.89
C ALA A 150 0.34 8.95 6.42
N VAL A 151 -0.02 9.90 5.55
CA VAL A 151 -0.02 9.73 4.10
C VAL A 151 1.15 10.49 3.49
N VAL A 152 1.88 9.81 2.61
CA VAL A 152 2.95 10.40 1.81
C VAL A 152 2.59 10.25 0.34
N ILE A 153 2.26 11.36 -0.31
CA ILE A 153 1.93 11.43 -1.74
C ILE A 153 2.67 12.58 -2.40
N SER A 154 2.84 12.52 -3.72
CA SER A 154 3.33 13.68 -4.49
C SER A 154 2.22 14.72 -4.70
N PRO A 155 2.55 15.97 -5.06
CA PRO A 155 1.54 17.00 -5.35
C PRO A 155 0.51 16.55 -6.39
N PRO A 156 -0.75 17.03 -6.33
CA PRO A 156 -1.74 16.79 -7.39
C PRO A 156 -1.21 17.28 -8.74
N ASP A 157 -1.50 16.58 -9.84
CA ASP A 157 -1.01 17.00 -11.16
C ASP A 157 -1.74 18.27 -11.61
N SER A 158 -0.97 19.31 -11.91
CA SER A 158 -1.47 20.66 -12.25
C SER A 158 -1.13 21.08 -13.69
N ARG A 159 -0.71 20.14 -14.55
CA ARG A 159 -0.23 20.45 -15.91
C ARG A 159 -1.35 20.39 -16.95
N GLU A 160 -1.55 21.48 -17.70
CA GLU A 160 -2.34 21.46 -18.95
C GLU A 160 -1.65 20.57 -19.99
N GLY A 161 -2.32 19.48 -20.41
CA GLY A 161 -1.93 18.69 -21.59
C GLY A 161 -1.22 17.35 -21.37
N ASN A 162 -1.64 16.54 -20.38
CA ASN A 162 -1.15 15.15 -20.26
C ASN A 162 -2.01 14.15 -21.05
N THR A 163 -1.36 13.36 -21.90
CA THR A 163 -1.92 12.29 -22.75
C THR A 163 -1.78 10.88 -22.14
N GLN A 164 -1.58 10.75 -20.82
CA GLN A 164 -1.59 9.46 -20.12
C GLN A 164 -2.85 9.33 -19.26
N LEU A 165 -3.43 8.12 -19.27
CA LEU A 165 -4.67 7.73 -18.59
C LEU A 165 -4.48 7.59 -17.07
N ASP A 166 -4.07 8.67 -16.40
CA ASP A 166 -4.27 8.80 -14.96
C ASP A 166 -4.90 10.17 -14.68
N GLU A 167 -6.23 10.11 -14.57
CA GLU A 167 -7.13 10.90 -13.75
C GLU A 167 -6.74 12.36 -13.46
N GLN A 168 -7.59 13.30 -13.92
CA GLN A 168 -7.71 14.61 -13.28
C GLN A 168 -7.69 14.41 -11.76
N ALA A 169 -6.81 15.13 -11.05
CA ALA A 169 -6.70 14.98 -9.60
C ALA A 169 -8.08 15.14 -8.97
N SER A 170 -8.56 14.11 -8.28
CA SER A 170 -9.89 14.15 -7.69
C SER A 170 -9.97 15.31 -6.68
N ASP A 171 -11.15 15.91 -6.54
CA ASP A 171 -11.40 16.98 -5.57
C ASP A 171 -11.01 16.59 -4.13
N GLU A 172 -11.03 15.29 -3.82
CA GLU A 172 -10.57 14.75 -2.54
C GLU A 172 -9.05 14.91 -2.36
N VAL A 173 -8.26 14.59 -3.38
CA VAL A 173 -6.78 14.71 -3.34
C VAL A 173 -6.37 16.18 -3.24
N VAL A 174 -7.00 17.06 -4.03
CA VAL A 174 -6.69 18.50 -4.03
C VAL A 174 -7.01 19.12 -2.66
N ARG A 175 -8.19 18.83 -2.10
CA ARG A 175 -8.59 19.35 -0.78
C ARG A 175 -7.71 18.82 0.34
N TRP A 176 -7.38 17.53 0.31
CA TRP A 176 -6.49 16.95 1.31
C TRP A 176 -5.11 17.59 1.24
N TRP A 177 -4.55 17.77 0.03
CA TRP A 177 -3.23 18.39 -0.15
C TRP A 177 -3.18 19.80 0.43
N ALA A 178 -4.15 20.66 0.10
CA ALA A 178 -4.21 22.04 0.60
C ALA A 178 -4.39 22.15 2.12
N ALA A 179 -4.92 21.10 2.77
CA ALA A 179 -5.15 21.09 4.21
C ALA A 179 -3.98 20.50 5.02
N ASN A 180 -3.08 19.74 4.40
CA ASN A 180 -2.06 18.94 5.09
C ASN A 180 -0.61 19.26 4.68
N VAL A 181 -0.40 20.03 3.60
CA VAL A 181 0.92 20.43 3.08
C VAL A 181 0.97 21.94 2.92
#